data_AF-A0A932Q7P5-F1
#
_entry.id   AF-A0A932Q7P5-F1
#
_cell.length_a   1.000
_cell.length_b   1.000
_cell.length_c   1.000
_cell.angle_alpha   90.00
_cell.angle_beta   90.00
_cell.angle_gamma   90.00
#
_symmetry.space_group_name_H-M   'P 1'
#
loop_
_entity.id
_entity.type
_entity.pdbx_description
1 polymer ?
#
loop_
_entity_poly.entity_id
_entity_poly.type
_entity_poly.pdbx_seq_one_letter_code
_entity_poly.pdbx_strand_id
1 'polypeptide(L)'
;MNARLLSAAAGAAHVLMKASPCLVALVALLASGCAKDEHTVVPCAQLDVGQSKTISGNTGTRLRSTYTLTRLSDTAWRATIDPIFSDSTGGENAAIHARYRAKLEACLVRVRPLLRGPGGATLDIKLAAAGQTEVPQPPSIAVRTDEHSSVRGNSEFWNMSVGDCATMLHETLHWLGLPDEYRETEWNEECRSIGPANSIMRSPSNAFVAALADVSMTRQSCLCSDQACIDQVVQIRGTRNAGCPAHSVHYLEKYWHSEHPEWKSTDNFATPQGTLVTLSLRADIDGGSTRSSLLFDGEFRAITQPGCTQANSLFYSCSHYAYSQTRAIFQMNLSCEQLLPVECRDPQRWVQ
;
A
#
# COMPACT_ATOMS: atom_id res chain seq x y z
N MET A 1 102.47 16.12 5.58
CA MET A 1 102.63 14.77 6.15
C MET A 1 101.34 13.99 5.92
N ASN A 2 101.44 12.84 5.24
CA ASN A 2 100.51 11.69 5.16
C ASN A 2 98.99 11.98 5.08
N ALA A 3 98.33 11.82 3.94
CA ALA A 3 97.93 10.56 3.26
C ALA A 3 96.63 9.92 3.83
N ARG A 4 95.83 9.41 2.89
CA ARG A 4 94.73 8.42 3.00
C ARG A 4 93.34 8.99 3.32
N LEU A 5 92.21 8.45 2.84
CA LEU A 5 91.77 7.60 1.72
C LEU A 5 90.30 7.22 2.08
N LEU A 6 89.44 7.05 1.07
CA LEU A 6 88.16 6.28 1.06
C LEU A 6 86.93 7.00 1.66
N SER A 7 85.84 7.29 0.93
CA SER A 7 84.96 6.50 0.03
C SER A 7 84.00 5.54 0.74
N ALA A 8 82.69 5.85 0.66
CA ALA A 8 81.54 4.98 0.36
C ALA A 8 80.28 5.56 1.05
N ALA A 9 79.28 6.14 0.38
CA ALA A 9 78.32 5.61 -0.61
C ALA A 9 77.14 4.82 0.00
N ALA A 10 75.97 5.08 -0.59
CA ALA A 10 74.70 4.33 -0.55
C ALA A 10 73.63 4.78 0.48
N GLY A 11 72.81 5.75 0.04
CA GLY A 11 71.48 6.02 0.57
C GLY A 11 70.47 4.95 0.09
N ALA A 12 69.54 4.62 0.98
CA ALA A 12 68.63 3.50 0.89
C ALA A 12 67.69 3.51 -0.32
N ALA A 13 67.67 2.38 -1.02
CA ALA A 13 66.68 2.03 -2.04
C ALA A 13 65.52 1.22 -1.41
N HIS A 14 64.32 1.53 -1.89
CA HIS A 14 63.19 0.62 -2.14
C HIS A 14 62.97 -0.58 -1.21
N VAL A 15 62.00 -0.46 -0.30
CA VAL A 15 61.23 -1.61 0.20
C VAL A 15 59.88 -1.64 -0.54
N LEU A 16 59.88 -2.32 -1.68
CA LEU A 16 58.67 -2.77 -2.37
C LEU A 16 58.10 -3.96 -1.58
N MET A 17 57.05 -3.70 -0.78
CA MET A 17 56.19 -4.77 -0.29
C MET A 17 55.37 -5.32 -1.46
N LYS A 18 55.78 -6.50 -1.96
CA LYS A 18 54.93 -7.34 -2.80
C LYS A 18 53.80 -7.91 -1.95
N ALA A 19 52.68 -7.18 -1.87
CA ALA A 19 51.43 -7.75 -1.37
C ALA A 19 50.95 -8.84 -2.33
N SER A 20 50.63 -10.01 -1.78
CA SER A 20 50.16 -11.18 -2.53
C SER A 20 48.82 -10.87 -3.21
N PRO A 21 48.63 -11.20 -4.51
CA PRO A 21 47.40 -10.90 -5.25
C PRO A 21 46.15 -11.60 -4.69
N CYS A 22 46.28 -12.58 -3.79
CA CYS A 22 45.13 -13.17 -3.08
C CYS A 22 44.52 -12.27 -2.00
N LEU A 23 45.24 -11.28 -1.46
CA LEU A 23 44.71 -10.43 -0.38
C LEU A 23 43.86 -9.25 -0.90
N VAL A 24 44.05 -8.85 -2.16
CA VAL A 24 43.27 -7.76 -2.78
C VAL A 24 41.87 -8.23 -3.19
N ALA A 25 41.70 -9.52 -3.51
CA ALA A 25 40.39 -10.09 -3.84
C ALA A 25 39.44 -10.21 -2.63
N LEU A 26 39.96 -10.39 -1.41
CA LEU A 26 39.13 -10.54 -0.21
C LEU A 26 38.55 -9.20 0.30
N VAL A 27 39.24 -8.08 0.03
CA VAL A 27 38.74 -6.73 0.39
C VAL A 27 37.68 -6.25 -0.60
N ALA A 28 37.74 -6.66 -1.88
CA ALA A 28 36.72 -6.33 -2.88
C ALA A 28 35.40 -7.11 -2.70
N LEU A 29 35.46 -8.34 -2.15
CA LEU A 29 34.28 -9.16 -1.86
C LEU A 29 33.55 -8.77 -0.56
N LEU A 30 34.18 -8.01 0.33
CA LEU A 30 33.54 -7.46 1.53
C LEU A 30 32.95 -6.06 1.33
N ALA A 31 33.34 -5.35 0.27
CA ALA A 31 32.80 -4.04 -0.10
C ALA A 31 31.53 -4.11 -0.97
N SER A 32 31.15 -5.30 -1.44
CA SER A 32 29.92 -5.53 -2.22
C SER A 32 28.70 -5.86 -1.33
N GLY A 33 28.89 -5.95 -0.01
CA GLY A 33 27.81 -6.07 0.95
C GLY A 33 27.27 -4.70 1.35
N CYS A 34 25.99 -4.46 1.07
CA CYS A 34 25.18 -3.36 1.60
C CYS A 34 25.31 -1.98 0.93
N ALA A 35 25.45 -1.90 -0.39
CA ALA A 35 24.86 -0.77 -1.08
C ALA A 35 23.34 -0.90 -0.94
N LYS A 36 22.76 -0.34 0.13
CA LYS A 36 21.31 -0.15 0.21
C LYS A 36 20.93 0.60 -1.06
N ASP A 37 20.01 0.07 -1.84
CA ASP A 37 19.48 0.74 -3.02
C ASP A 37 19.10 2.16 -2.64
N GLU A 38 19.99 3.12 -2.94
CA GLU A 38 19.71 4.53 -2.74
C GLU A 38 18.73 4.86 -3.85
N HIS A 39 17.43 4.74 -3.52
CA HIS A 39 16.36 4.94 -4.48
C HIS A 39 16.59 6.25 -5.21
N THR A 40 16.78 6.16 -6.53
CA THR A 40 17.00 7.33 -7.37
C THR A 40 15.87 8.33 -7.13
N VAL A 41 16.23 9.55 -6.72
CA VAL A 41 15.25 10.61 -6.48
C VAL A 41 14.66 11.01 -7.83
N VAL A 42 13.34 10.93 -7.94
CA VAL A 42 12.61 11.32 -9.15
C VAL A 42 12.53 12.85 -9.17
N PRO A 43 13.05 13.53 -10.20
CA PRO A 43 12.90 14.98 -10.32
C PRO A 43 11.43 15.33 -10.55
N CYS A 44 11.02 16.51 -10.06
CA CYS A 44 9.68 17.05 -10.24
C CYS A 44 9.13 16.80 -11.65
N ALA A 45 7.99 16.12 -11.72
CA ALA A 45 7.28 15.83 -12.95
C ALA A 45 6.04 16.73 -13.05
N GLN A 46 6.20 17.88 -13.70
CA GLN A 46 5.08 18.64 -14.24
C GLN A 46 4.88 18.24 -15.69
N LEU A 47 3.68 17.75 -16.01
CA LEU A 47 3.31 17.31 -17.36
C LEU A 47 2.38 18.34 -18.00
N ASP A 48 2.60 18.62 -19.27
CA ASP A 48 1.58 19.30 -20.10
C ASP A 48 0.44 18.33 -20.44
N VAL A 49 -0.70 18.87 -20.85
CA VAL A 49 -1.83 18.05 -21.32
C VAL A 49 -1.39 17.19 -22.52
N GLY A 50 -1.70 15.90 -22.46
CA GLY A 50 -1.30 14.90 -23.45
C GLY A 50 0.07 14.27 -23.21
N GLN A 51 0.87 14.77 -22.28
CA GLN A 51 2.18 14.19 -21.97
C GLN A 51 2.08 13.02 -20.99
N SER A 52 3.03 12.10 -21.13
CA SER A 52 3.23 10.95 -20.25
C SER A 52 4.68 10.86 -19.78
N LYS A 53 4.89 10.35 -18.56
CA LYS A 53 6.23 10.13 -17.99
C LYS A 53 6.24 8.86 -17.14
N THR A 54 7.26 8.04 -17.31
CA THR A 54 7.53 6.91 -16.41
C THR A 54 8.13 7.43 -15.10
N ILE A 55 7.49 7.07 -13.99
CA ILE A 55 7.90 7.35 -12.62
C ILE A 55 8.47 6.07 -12.04
N SER A 56 9.76 6.06 -11.74
CA SER A 56 10.46 4.93 -11.13
C SER A 56 11.51 5.45 -10.15
N GLY A 57 11.25 5.32 -8.85
CA GLY A 57 12.16 5.79 -7.80
C GLY A 57 11.45 6.54 -6.67
N ASN A 58 12.22 7.25 -5.85
CA ASN A 58 11.69 7.99 -4.71
C ASN A 58 11.18 9.37 -5.15
N THR A 59 9.89 9.62 -4.95
CA THR A 59 9.22 10.87 -5.35
C THR A 59 9.20 11.94 -4.23
N GLY A 60 9.85 11.66 -3.10
CA GLY A 60 9.94 12.53 -1.93
C GLY A 60 9.42 11.89 -0.64
N THR A 61 8.69 10.76 -0.74
CA THR A 61 8.08 10.06 0.40
C THR A 61 8.92 8.94 0.98
N ARG A 62 10.13 8.69 0.43
CA ARG A 62 11.01 7.54 0.73
C ARG A 62 10.49 6.19 0.26
N LEU A 63 9.28 6.11 -0.28
CA LEU A 63 8.80 4.94 -0.99
C LEU A 63 9.25 4.97 -2.44
N ARG A 64 9.51 3.78 -2.97
CA ARG A 64 9.71 3.59 -4.40
C ARG A 64 8.36 3.67 -5.11
N SER A 65 8.18 4.70 -5.90
CA SER A 65 7.08 4.81 -6.85
C SER A 65 7.42 4.09 -8.16
N THR A 66 6.45 3.38 -8.75
CA THR A 66 6.62 2.64 -10.01
C THR A 66 5.34 2.67 -10.84
N TYR A 67 5.23 3.59 -11.81
CA TYR A 67 4.06 3.72 -12.70
C TYR A 67 4.36 4.63 -13.90
N THR A 68 3.45 4.69 -14.88
CA THR A 68 3.44 5.75 -15.91
C THR A 68 2.35 6.76 -15.58
N LEU A 69 2.70 8.04 -15.44
CA LEU A 69 1.75 9.14 -15.26
C LEU A 69 1.43 9.78 -16.60
N THR A 70 0.15 10.05 -16.87
CA THR A 70 -0.32 10.81 -18.04
C THR A 70 -1.26 11.91 -17.60
N ARG A 71 -1.07 13.13 -18.12
CA ARG A 71 -2.03 14.23 -17.93
C ARG A 71 -3.01 14.25 -19.10
N LEU A 72 -4.26 13.86 -18.88
CA LEU A 72 -5.27 13.73 -19.92
C LEU A 72 -5.93 15.08 -20.27
N SER A 73 -6.10 15.94 -19.28
CA SER A 73 -6.62 17.31 -19.43
C SER A 73 -6.11 18.18 -18.27
N ASP A 74 -6.60 19.41 -18.16
CA ASP A 74 -6.27 20.29 -17.04
C ASP A 74 -6.72 19.74 -15.67
N THR A 75 -7.76 18.90 -15.67
CA THR A 75 -8.38 18.36 -14.45
C THR A 75 -8.44 16.83 -14.45
N ALA A 76 -7.74 16.14 -15.34
CA ALA A 76 -7.76 14.68 -15.40
C ALA A 76 -6.37 14.07 -15.61
N TRP A 77 -6.05 13.07 -14.81
CA TRP A 77 -4.79 12.33 -14.83
C TRP A 77 -5.07 10.83 -14.91
N ARG A 78 -4.10 10.10 -15.45
CA ARG A 78 -4.07 8.63 -15.43
C ARG A 78 -2.73 8.14 -14.91
N ALA A 79 -2.78 7.23 -13.93
CA ALA A 79 -1.64 6.42 -13.52
C ALA A 79 -1.82 5.00 -14.08
N THR A 80 -0.91 4.55 -14.93
CA THR A 80 -0.88 3.17 -15.42
C THR A 80 0.17 2.38 -14.63
N ILE A 81 -0.21 1.22 -14.10
CA ILE A 81 0.67 0.27 -13.37
C ILE A 81 0.69 -1.08 -14.08
N ASP A 82 1.72 -1.89 -13.85
CA ASP A 82 1.83 -3.24 -14.41
C ASP A 82 2.22 -4.29 -13.36
N PRO A 83 1.30 -4.68 -12.46
CA PRO A 83 1.58 -5.68 -11.46
C PRO A 83 1.63 -7.08 -12.08
N ILE A 84 2.69 -7.82 -11.71
CA ILE A 84 2.94 -9.21 -12.06
C ILE A 84 2.77 -10.06 -10.80
N PHE A 85 1.58 -10.64 -10.66
CA PHE A 85 1.29 -11.52 -9.53
C PHE A 85 1.88 -12.92 -9.72
N SER A 86 2.56 -13.41 -8.69
CA SER A 86 3.11 -14.77 -8.57
C SER A 86 2.63 -15.45 -7.28
N ASP A 87 2.85 -16.76 -7.16
CA ASP A 87 2.55 -17.47 -5.91
C ASP A 87 3.52 -17.10 -4.77
N SER A 88 3.33 -17.73 -3.61
CA SER A 88 4.14 -17.46 -2.43
C SER A 88 5.59 -17.89 -2.61
N THR A 89 5.92 -18.75 -3.58
CA THR A 89 7.29 -19.12 -3.93
C THR A 89 7.93 -18.14 -4.92
N GLY A 90 7.15 -17.21 -5.48
CA GLY A 90 7.57 -16.32 -6.56
C GLY A 90 7.52 -16.97 -7.94
N GLY A 91 6.97 -18.19 -8.03
CA GLY A 91 6.81 -18.91 -9.28
C GLY A 91 5.78 -18.23 -10.19
N GLU A 92 6.10 -18.14 -11.48
CA GLU A 92 5.14 -17.68 -12.48
C GLU A 92 3.93 -18.62 -12.50
N ASN A 93 2.76 -18.07 -12.22
CA ASN A 93 1.51 -18.81 -12.26
C ASN A 93 0.45 -17.98 -12.98
N ALA A 94 0.19 -18.33 -14.24
CA ALA A 94 -0.71 -17.58 -15.11
C ALA A 94 -2.14 -17.50 -14.55
N ALA A 95 -2.60 -18.53 -13.82
CA ALA A 95 -3.93 -18.54 -13.23
C ALA A 95 -4.03 -17.55 -12.04
N ILE A 96 -3.02 -17.53 -11.17
CA ILE A 96 -2.90 -16.55 -10.08
C ILE A 96 -2.82 -15.15 -10.66
N HIS A 97 -1.93 -14.94 -11.65
CA HIS A 97 -1.79 -13.65 -12.33
C HIS A 97 -3.12 -13.15 -12.89
N ALA A 98 -3.81 -13.95 -13.70
CA ALA A 98 -5.07 -13.57 -14.30
C ALA A 98 -6.16 -13.26 -13.25
N ARG A 99 -6.27 -14.09 -12.21
CA ARG A 99 -7.28 -13.91 -11.14
C ARG A 99 -7.06 -12.61 -10.37
N TYR A 100 -5.83 -12.34 -9.93
CA TYR A 100 -5.52 -11.14 -9.15
C TYR A 100 -5.61 -9.87 -9.99
N ARG A 101 -5.15 -9.94 -11.23
CA ARG A 101 -5.27 -8.83 -12.15
C ARG A 101 -6.73 -8.46 -12.41
N ALA A 102 -7.60 -9.45 -12.66
CA ALA A 102 -9.03 -9.21 -12.84
C ALA A 102 -9.69 -8.62 -11.59
N LYS A 103 -9.30 -9.08 -10.39
CA LYS A 103 -9.82 -8.57 -9.12
C LYS A 103 -9.39 -7.13 -8.87
N LEU A 104 -8.12 -6.80 -9.10
CA LEU A 104 -7.62 -5.43 -9.00
C LEU A 104 -8.30 -4.52 -10.03
N GLU A 105 -8.41 -4.93 -11.29
CA GLU A 105 -9.10 -4.16 -12.33
C GLU A 105 -10.54 -3.83 -11.93
N ALA A 106 -11.30 -4.83 -11.45
CA ALA A 106 -12.66 -4.63 -10.97
C ALA A 106 -12.74 -3.64 -9.79
N CYS A 107 -11.79 -3.72 -8.87
CA CYS A 107 -11.67 -2.76 -7.77
C CYS A 107 -11.39 -1.34 -8.28
N LEU A 108 -10.41 -1.16 -9.17
CA LEU A 108 -10.03 0.15 -9.73
C LEU A 108 -11.21 0.80 -10.47
N VAL A 109 -11.97 0.02 -11.25
CA VAL A 109 -13.21 0.51 -11.90
C VAL A 109 -14.23 1.02 -10.88
N ARG A 110 -14.40 0.30 -9.75
CA ARG A 110 -15.34 0.66 -8.68
C ARG A 110 -14.97 1.96 -7.99
N VAL A 111 -13.69 2.16 -7.68
CA VAL A 111 -13.22 3.32 -6.90
C VAL A 111 -12.95 4.55 -7.74
N ARG A 112 -12.78 4.41 -9.06
CA ARG A 112 -12.53 5.51 -10.01
C ARG A 112 -13.36 6.77 -9.77
N PRO A 113 -14.70 6.74 -9.55
CA PRO A 113 -15.46 7.97 -9.32
C PRO A 113 -15.09 8.71 -8.03
N LEU A 114 -14.44 8.03 -7.08
CA LEU A 114 -14.04 8.53 -5.76
C LEU A 114 -12.57 8.98 -5.72
N LEU A 115 -11.79 8.80 -6.78
CA LEU A 115 -10.40 9.25 -6.84
C LEU A 115 -10.35 10.71 -7.33
N ARG A 116 -10.67 11.63 -6.41
CA ARG A 116 -10.76 13.07 -6.71
C ARG A 116 -9.71 13.88 -5.97
N GLY A 117 -9.26 14.95 -6.60
CA GLY A 117 -8.39 15.96 -6.01
C GLY A 117 -9.09 17.32 -5.86
N PRO A 118 -8.29 18.37 -5.59
CA PRO A 118 -8.79 19.73 -5.44
C PRO A 118 -9.59 20.18 -6.67
N GLY A 119 -10.69 20.91 -6.46
CA GLY A 119 -11.52 21.44 -7.54
C GLY A 119 -12.23 20.39 -8.41
N GLY A 120 -12.34 19.14 -7.93
CA GLY A 120 -13.01 18.06 -8.66
C GLY A 120 -12.13 17.35 -9.69
N ALA A 121 -10.83 17.66 -9.69
CA ALA A 121 -9.78 16.94 -10.42
C ALA A 121 -9.93 15.42 -10.28
N THR A 122 -9.63 14.65 -11.33
CA THR A 122 -9.82 13.19 -11.34
C THR A 122 -8.56 12.42 -11.59
N LEU A 123 -8.38 11.32 -10.87
CA LEU A 123 -7.32 10.34 -11.11
C LEU A 123 -7.94 9.01 -11.56
N ASP A 124 -7.52 8.53 -12.72
CA ASP A 124 -7.81 7.17 -13.22
C ASP A 124 -6.58 6.29 -12.95
N ILE A 125 -6.75 5.19 -12.21
CA ILE A 125 -5.69 4.19 -12.03
C ILE A 125 -6.05 3.00 -12.91
N LYS A 126 -5.14 2.61 -13.79
CA LYS A 126 -5.35 1.58 -14.83
C LYS A 126 -4.23 0.53 -14.76
N LEU A 127 -4.56 -0.71 -15.11
CA LEU A 127 -3.55 -1.74 -15.38
C LEU A 127 -3.10 -1.71 -16.86
N ALA A 128 -1.81 -1.83 -17.11
CA ALA A 128 -1.22 -1.83 -18.46
C ALA A 128 -1.74 -3.01 -19.28
N ALA A 129 -2.42 -2.79 -20.41
CA ALA A 129 -3.12 -3.88 -21.09
C ALA A 129 -2.19 -5.07 -21.44
N ALA A 130 -2.65 -6.28 -21.14
CA ALA A 130 -1.86 -7.49 -21.39
C ALA A 130 -1.49 -7.60 -22.88
N GLY A 131 -0.20 -7.66 -23.17
CA GLY A 131 0.30 -7.75 -24.55
C GLY A 131 0.20 -6.47 -25.38
N GLN A 132 -0.17 -5.32 -24.79
CA GLN A 132 -0.10 -4.02 -25.46
C GLN A 132 1.15 -3.25 -25.04
N THR A 133 1.87 -2.72 -26.03
CA THR A 133 2.95 -1.75 -25.78
C THR A 133 2.34 -0.37 -25.64
N GLU A 134 1.91 -0.02 -24.42
CA GLU A 134 1.69 1.39 -24.08
C GLU A 134 3.02 2.14 -24.19
N VAL A 135 2.98 3.40 -24.63
CA VAL A 135 4.17 4.24 -24.74
C VAL A 135 3.97 5.51 -23.89
N PRO A 136 4.78 5.72 -22.84
CA PRO A 136 5.81 4.82 -22.33
C PRO A 136 5.22 3.64 -21.55
N GLN A 137 5.82 2.45 -21.71
CA GLN A 137 5.38 1.25 -21.00
C GLN A 137 5.67 1.42 -19.50
N PRO A 138 4.69 1.21 -18.61
CA PRO A 138 4.94 1.25 -17.18
C PRO A 138 5.89 0.10 -16.77
N PRO A 139 6.76 0.31 -15.77
CA PRO A 139 7.63 -0.75 -15.29
C PRO A 139 6.80 -1.82 -14.57
N SER A 140 7.18 -3.08 -14.75
CA SER A 140 6.52 -4.19 -14.07
C SER A 140 6.79 -4.19 -12.56
N ILE A 141 5.78 -4.56 -11.78
CA ILE A 141 5.81 -4.59 -10.31
C ILE A 141 5.59 -6.04 -9.88
N ALA A 142 6.61 -6.68 -9.30
CA ALA A 142 6.46 -8.05 -8.82
C ALA A 142 5.62 -8.08 -7.53
N VAL A 143 4.57 -8.90 -7.50
CA VAL A 143 3.69 -9.05 -6.34
C VAL A 143 3.55 -10.53 -6.01
N ARG A 144 4.07 -10.94 -4.85
CA ARG A 144 3.87 -12.31 -4.37
C ARG A 144 2.50 -12.42 -3.72
N THR A 145 1.88 -13.57 -3.84
CA THR A 145 0.55 -13.82 -3.28
C THR A 145 0.56 -15.09 -2.46
N ASP A 146 -0.16 -15.08 -1.33
CA ASP A 146 -0.29 -16.26 -0.48
C ASP A 146 -1.74 -16.42 -0.03
N GLU A 147 -2.31 -17.59 -0.31
CA GLU A 147 -3.70 -17.89 0.02
C GLU A 147 -3.96 -18.33 1.44
N HIS A 148 -2.90 -18.72 2.14
CA HIS A 148 -3.02 -19.36 3.44
C HIS A 148 -2.23 -18.63 4.52
N SER A 149 -1.59 -17.52 4.18
CA SER A 149 -0.87 -16.71 5.13
C SER A 149 -1.82 -16.02 6.11
N SER A 150 -1.45 -15.99 7.38
CA SER A 150 -1.99 -15.03 8.36
C SER A 150 -1.17 -13.74 8.40
N VAL A 151 -0.10 -13.65 7.60
CA VAL A 151 0.79 -12.48 7.57
C VAL A 151 0.06 -11.31 6.92
N ARG A 152 0.24 -10.14 7.51
CA ARG A 152 -0.27 -8.88 7.01
C ARG A 152 0.24 -8.62 5.58
N GLY A 153 -0.67 -8.28 4.68
CA GLY A 153 -0.31 -7.89 3.32
C GLY A 153 0.50 -6.59 3.29
N ASN A 154 1.27 -6.41 2.22
CA ASN A 154 1.97 -5.18 1.87
C ASN A 154 2.07 -5.06 0.35
N SER A 155 2.65 -3.96 -0.14
CA SER A 155 2.68 -3.65 -1.57
C SER A 155 3.41 -4.68 -2.46
N GLU A 156 4.26 -5.55 -1.89
CA GLU A 156 4.98 -6.62 -2.60
C GLU A 156 4.47 -8.02 -2.25
N PHE A 157 3.61 -8.16 -1.24
CA PHE A 157 3.07 -9.42 -0.74
C PHE A 157 1.59 -9.32 -0.37
N TRP A 158 0.73 -9.91 -1.18
CA TRP A 158 -0.72 -9.82 -1.01
C TRP A 158 -1.27 -11.13 -0.42
N ASN A 159 -1.83 -11.04 0.78
CA ASN A 159 -2.55 -12.14 1.41
C ASN A 159 -3.97 -12.23 0.84
N MET A 160 -4.39 -13.40 0.34
CA MET A 160 -5.73 -13.59 -0.26
C MET A 160 -6.88 -13.35 0.72
N SER A 161 -6.65 -13.53 2.02
CA SER A 161 -7.65 -13.28 3.08
C SER A 161 -8.00 -11.80 3.19
N VAL A 162 -7.08 -10.92 2.77
CA VAL A 162 -7.16 -9.46 2.86
C VAL A 162 -7.71 -8.85 1.56
N GLY A 163 -8.42 -9.67 0.77
CA GLY A 163 -8.86 -9.36 -0.59
C GLY A 163 -10.05 -8.42 -0.70
N ASP A 164 -10.14 -7.37 0.12
CA ASP A 164 -11.11 -6.30 -0.12
C ASP A 164 -10.52 -5.20 -1.02
N CYS A 165 -11.41 -4.44 -1.67
CA CYS A 165 -11.00 -3.39 -2.58
C CYS A 165 -10.31 -2.22 -1.84
N ALA A 166 -10.55 -2.05 -0.55
CA ALA A 166 -9.93 -0.97 0.22
C ALA A 166 -8.45 -1.25 0.45
N THR A 167 -8.09 -2.45 0.88
CA THR A 167 -6.69 -2.88 0.99
C THR A 167 -6.01 -2.91 -0.38
N MET A 168 -6.65 -3.46 -1.42
CA MET A 168 -6.04 -3.46 -2.75
C MET A 168 -5.71 -2.05 -3.24
N LEU A 169 -6.61 -1.09 -3.00
CA LEU A 169 -6.36 0.31 -3.34
C LEU A 169 -5.23 0.89 -2.47
N HIS A 170 -5.24 0.66 -1.16
CA HIS A 170 -4.18 1.10 -0.25
C HIS A 170 -2.79 0.63 -0.71
N GLU A 171 -2.64 -0.66 -0.98
CA GLU A 171 -1.37 -1.23 -1.47
C GLU A 171 -0.99 -0.68 -2.84
N THR A 172 -1.98 -0.48 -3.71
CA THR A 172 -1.76 0.14 -5.03
C THR A 172 -1.25 1.57 -4.90
N LEU A 173 -1.74 2.35 -3.92
CA LEU A 173 -1.34 3.72 -3.69
C LEU A 173 0.10 3.83 -3.18
N HIS A 174 0.64 2.80 -2.51
CA HIS A 174 2.07 2.73 -2.22
C HIS A 174 2.92 2.68 -3.49
N TRP A 175 2.49 1.96 -4.53
CA TRP A 175 3.18 1.98 -5.84
C TRP A 175 3.15 3.36 -6.50
N LEU A 176 2.17 4.20 -6.16
CA LEU A 176 2.09 5.58 -6.61
C LEU A 176 2.85 6.56 -5.71
N GLY A 177 3.48 6.06 -4.65
CA GLY A 177 4.37 6.81 -3.76
C GLY A 177 3.73 7.32 -2.48
N LEU A 178 2.47 6.96 -2.16
CA LEU A 178 1.85 7.39 -0.90
C LEU A 178 2.34 6.54 0.27
N PRO A 179 2.80 7.13 1.39
CA PRO A 179 3.21 6.40 2.58
C PRO A 179 2.03 5.99 3.45
N ASP A 180 2.27 5.06 4.38
CA ASP A 180 1.34 4.75 5.47
C ASP A 180 1.13 5.94 6.41
N GLU A 181 -0.10 6.10 6.88
CA GLU A 181 -0.55 7.22 7.74
C GLU A 181 -1.14 6.77 9.08
N TYR A 182 -0.96 5.50 9.46
CA TYR A 182 -1.33 4.97 10.77
C TYR A 182 -0.12 4.83 11.71
N ARG A 183 -0.42 4.67 13.00
CA ARG A 183 0.58 4.35 14.02
C ARG A 183 0.90 2.86 13.94
N GLU A 184 2.16 2.51 13.74
CA GLU A 184 2.60 1.12 13.87
C GLU A 184 2.65 0.74 15.36
N THR A 185 1.85 -0.24 15.76
CA THR A 185 1.73 -0.65 17.17
C THR A 185 2.60 -1.85 17.51
N GLU A 186 2.92 -2.69 16.54
CA GLU A 186 3.65 -3.95 16.77
C GLU A 186 5.10 -3.69 17.20
N TRP A 187 5.66 -2.55 16.79
CA TRP A 187 7.04 -2.20 17.06
C TRP A 187 7.21 -0.98 17.97
N ASN A 188 6.18 -0.38 18.57
CA ASN A 188 6.31 0.80 19.47
C ASN A 188 7.15 2.01 18.96
N GLU A 189 7.62 2.02 17.71
CA GLU A 189 8.83 2.78 17.33
C GLU A 189 8.70 3.59 16.04
N GLU A 190 7.50 3.80 15.50
CA GLU A 190 7.37 4.61 14.28
C GLU A 190 6.63 5.92 14.52
N CYS A 191 7.40 7.01 14.50
CA CYS A 191 6.91 8.38 14.48
C CYS A 191 6.41 8.76 13.09
N ARG A 192 5.48 7.95 12.57
CA ARG A 192 4.79 8.29 11.33
C ARG A 192 3.93 9.53 11.56
N SER A 193 3.90 10.41 10.57
CA SER A 193 2.89 11.46 10.53
C SER A 193 1.53 10.78 10.38
N ILE A 194 0.66 10.94 11.38
CA ILE A 194 -0.65 10.30 11.37
C ILE A 194 -1.56 11.13 10.47
N GLY A 195 -2.23 10.51 9.51
CA GLY A 195 -3.22 11.15 8.66
C GLY A 195 -4.62 11.12 9.27
N PRO A 196 -5.63 11.71 8.61
CA PRO A 196 -7.01 11.70 9.09
C PRO A 196 -7.55 10.29 9.28
N ALA A 197 -8.45 10.07 10.24
CA ALA A 197 -8.98 8.73 10.54
C ALA A 197 -9.69 8.05 9.36
N ASN A 198 -10.07 8.82 8.35
CA ASN A 198 -10.70 8.42 7.09
C ASN A 198 -9.79 8.62 5.87
N SER A 199 -8.47 8.70 6.07
CA SER A 199 -7.49 8.56 5.00
C SER A 199 -7.39 7.11 4.57
N ILE A 200 -7.35 6.87 3.26
CA ILE A 200 -7.12 5.54 2.68
C ILE A 200 -5.74 5.01 3.10
N MET A 201 -4.77 5.88 3.36
CA MET A 201 -3.43 5.51 3.82
C MET A 201 -3.33 5.29 5.33
N ARG A 202 -4.35 5.69 6.11
CA ARG A 202 -4.42 5.41 7.56
C ARG A 202 -5.33 4.22 7.87
N SER A 203 -6.52 4.20 7.30
CA SER A 203 -7.53 3.18 7.57
C SER A 203 -8.38 2.98 6.32
N PRO A 204 -8.05 1.97 5.50
CA PRO A 204 -8.72 1.74 4.23
C PRO A 204 -10.24 1.56 4.37
N SER A 205 -10.68 0.76 5.34
CA SER A 205 -12.10 0.55 5.66
C SER A 205 -12.83 1.86 5.99
N ASN A 206 -12.27 2.67 6.90
CA ASN A 206 -12.88 3.94 7.30
C ASN A 206 -12.94 4.95 6.15
N ALA A 207 -11.93 4.95 5.27
CA ALA A 207 -11.93 5.80 4.09
C ALA A 207 -13.07 5.44 3.13
N PHE A 208 -13.30 4.14 2.91
CA PHE A 208 -14.41 3.66 2.10
C PHE A 208 -15.76 3.99 2.72
N VAL A 209 -15.94 3.76 4.02
CA VAL A 209 -17.16 4.13 4.75
C VAL A 209 -17.41 5.64 4.66
N ALA A 210 -16.36 6.46 4.73
CA ALA A 210 -16.50 7.92 4.62
C ALA A 210 -16.86 8.38 3.19
N ALA A 211 -16.32 7.70 2.17
CA ALA A 211 -16.46 8.10 0.77
C ALA A 211 -17.70 7.53 0.07
N LEU A 212 -18.05 6.28 0.37
CA LEU A 212 -19.26 5.62 -0.09
C LEU A 212 -20.38 5.97 0.89
N ALA A 213 -21.35 6.80 0.48
CA ALA A 213 -22.57 7.01 1.26
C ALA A 213 -23.19 5.63 1.54
N ASP A 214 -23.14 5.19 2.80
CA ASP A 214 -23.05 3.76 3.05
C ASP A 214 -24.37 3.01 2.91
N VAL A 215 -24.23 1.72 2.60
CA VAL A 215 -25.24 0.67 2.58
C VAL A 215 -24.78 -0.28 3.71
N SER A 216 -25.17 -0.05 4.96
CA SER A 216 -24.79 -0.91 6.09
C SER A 216 -25.45 -2.30 6.00
N MET A 217 -24.70 -3.37 5.73
CA MET A 217 -25.28 -4.73 5.76
C MET A 217 -25.18 -5.33 7.16
N THR A 218 -26.27 -5.87 7.67
CA THR A 218 -26.21 -6.71 8.87
C THR A 218 -26.15 -8.16 8.43
N ARG A 219 -25.05 -8.85 8.71
CA ARG A 219 -25.01 -10.30 8.60
C ARG A 219 -25.59 -10.87 9.88
N GLN A 220 -26.55 -11.76 9.69
CA GLN A 220 -27.18 -12.47 10.76
C GLN A 220 -26.93 -13.95 10.52
N SER A 221 -26.13 -14.58 11.38
CA SER A 221 -25.91 -16.02 11.32
C SER A 221 -26.72 -16.69 12.43
N CYS A 222 -27.45 -17.73 12.06
CA CYS A 222 -28.22 -18.56 12.97
C CYS A 222 -27.54 -19.93 13.06
N LEU A 223 -27.16 -20.37 14.25
CA LEU A 223 -26.69 -21.74 14.48
C LEU A 223 -27.91 -22.62 14.78
N CYS A 224 -28.23 -23.53 13.88
CA CYS A 224 -29.37 -24.45 14.00
C CYS A 224 -28.94 -25.83 14.47
N SER A 225 -29.66 -26.37 15.46
CA SER A 225 -29.46 -27.74 15.98
C SER A 225 -30.29 -28.81 15.27
N ASP A 226 -31.29 -28.42 14.49
CA ASP A 226 -32.19 -29.33 13.77
C ASP A 226 -32.66 -28.79 12.41
N GLN A 227 -33.28 -29.67 11.61
CA GLN A 227 -33.75 -29.35 10.26
C GLN A 227 -34.91 -28.35 10.27
N ALA A 228 -35.76 -28.35 11.30
CA ALA A 228 -36.88 -27.41 11.40
C ALA A 228 -36.38 -25.97 11.54
N CYS A 229 -35.31 -25.76 12.33
CA CYS A 229 -34.61 -24.48 12.41
C CYS A 229 -34.00 -24.09 11.07
N ILE A 230 -33.30 -25.01 10.39
CA ILE A 230 -32.69 -24.73 9.07
C ILE A 230 -33.77 -24.27 8.08
N ASP A 231 -34.89 -24.99 8.00
CA ASP A 231 -35.99 -24.66 7.10
C ASP A 231 -36.60 -23.29 7.42
N GLN A 232 -36.75 -22.95 8.70
CA GLN A 232 -37.21 -21.63 9.13
C GLN A 232 -36.24 -20.52 8.73
N VAL A 233 -34.93 -20.72 8.92
CA VAL A 233 -33.91 -19.74 8.51
C VAL A 233 -33.92 -19.55 6.99
N VAL A 234 -34.07 -20.63 6.22
CA VAL A 234 -34.18 -20.55 4.76
C VAL A 234 -35.42 -19.76 4.33
N GLN A 235 -36.55 -19.91 5.03
CA GLN A 235 -37.79 -19.20 4.71
C GLN A 235 -37.73 -17.69 5.00
N ILE A 236 -37.02 -17.27 6.05
CA ILE A 236 -36.85 -15.86 6.40
C ILE A 236 -35.71 -15.16 5.63
N ARG A 237 -35.13 -15.84 4.63
CA ARG A 237 -34.07 -15.29 3.81
C ARG A 237 -34.58 -14.13 2.96
N GLY A 238 -33.95 -12.96 3.12
CA GLY A 238 -34.29 -11.75 2.37
C GLY A 238 -35.44 -10.92 2.96
N THR A 239 -36.08 -11.38 4.03
CA THR A 239 -37.04 -10.54 4.78
C THR A 239 -36.29 -9.59 5.71
N ARG A 240 -36.56 -8.27 5.60
CA ARG A 240 -35.98 -7.28 6.51
C ARG A 240 -36.46 -7.55 7.94
N ASN A 241 -35.56 -7.43 8.91
CA ASN A 241 -35.84 -7.54 10.35
C ASN A 241 -36.30 -8.91 10.87
N ALA A 242 -36.14 -9.98 10.09
CA ALA A 242 -36.43 -11.32 10.60
C ALA A 242 -35.33 -11.79 11.55
N GLY A 243 -35.69 -11.98 12.83
CA GLY A 243 -34.81 -12.59 13.84
C GLY A 243 -34.57 -14.07 13.57
N CYS A 244 -33.52 -14.65 14.15
CA CYS A 244 -33.32 -16.10 14.05
C CYS A 244 -34.40 -16.84 14.85
N PRO A 245 -34.73 -18.09 14.50
CA PRO A 245 -35.66 -18.92 15.27
C PRO A 245 -35.29 -19.02 16.75
N ALA A 246 -36.29 -19.16 17.63
CA ALA A 246 -36.11 -19.19 19.09
C ALA A 246 -35.17 -20.31 19.60
N HIS A 247 -34.93 -21.35 18.80
CA HIS A 247 -34.05 -22.48 19.12
C HIS A 247 -32.67 -22.40 18.47
N SER A 248 -32.25 -21.21 18.02
CA SER A 248 -30.94 -21.00 17.40
C SER A 248 -30.05 -20.08 18.23
N VAL A 249 -28.74 -20.27 18.13
CA VAL A 249 -27.77 -19.30 18.67
C VAL A 249 -27.57 -18.19 17.65
N HIS A 250 -27.69 -16.95 18.12
CA HIS A 250 -27.70 -15.76 17.28
C HIS A 250 -26.32 -15.12 17.24
N TYR A 251 -25.76 -14.99 16.03
CA TYR A 251 -24.53 -14.23 15.80
C TYR A 251 -24.86 -13.08 14.86
N LEU A 252 -24.79 -11.86 15.39
CA LEU A 252 -24.95 -10.65 14.61
C LEU A 252 -23.57 -10.05 14.36
N GLU A 253 -23.25 -9.90 13.09
CA GLU A 253 -22.03 -9.26 12.65
C GLU A 253 -22.43 -8.15 11.67
N LYS A 254 -22.03 -6.92 11.96
CA LYS A 254 -22.27 -5.79 11.06
C LYS A 254 -21.10 -5.70 10.09
N TYR A 255 -21.41 -5.62 8.80
CA TYR A 255 -20.43 -5.50 7.73
C TYR A 255 -20.78 -4.31 6.84
N TRP A 256 -19.76 -3.67 6.29
CA TRP A 256 -19.94 -2.58 5.34
C TRP A 256 -19.77 -3.12 3.92
N HIS A 257 -20.74 -2.84 3.04
CA HIS A 257 -20.81 -3.46 1.69
C HIS A 257 -19.62 -3.06 0.79
N SER A 258 -18.82 -2.09 1.19
CA SER A 258 -17.52 -1.77 0.59
C SER A 258 -16.57 -2.97 0.54
N GLU A 259 -16.63 -3.87 1.55
CA GLU A 259 -15.52 -4.79 1.82
C GLU A 259 -15.67 -6.16 1.15
N HIS A 260 -16.89 -6.66 0.92
CA HIS A 260 -17.08 -8.06 0.45
C HIS A 260 -18.27 -8.27 -0.51
N PRO A 261 -18.18 -7.92 -1.81
CA PRO A 261 -19.27 -8.15 -2.77
C PRO A 261 -19.46 -9.62 -3.19
N GLU A 262 -18.50 -10.50 -2.88
CA GLU A 262 -18.42 -11.86 -3.41
C GLU A 262 -18.80 -12.96 -2.41
N TRP A 263 -19.25 -12.58 -1.20
CA TRP A 263 -19.90 -13.53 -0.30
C TRP A 263 -21.28 -13.90 -0.86
N LYS A 264 -21.33 -15.03 -1.56
CA LYS A 264 -22.61 -15.72 -1.80
C LYS A 264 -23.13 -16.19 -0.44
N SER A 265 -24.37 -15.86 -0.11
CA SER A 265 -25.00 -16.17 1.18
C SER A 265 -25.32 -17.68 1.37
N THR A 266 -24.42 -18.57 0.96
CA THR A 266 -24.66 -20.01 0.85
C THR A 266 -23.66 -20.88 1.61
N ASP A 267 -22.75 -20.30 2.37
CA ASP A 267 -21.79 -21.11 3.13
C ASP A 267 -22.46 -21.69 4.37
N ASN A 268 -23.00 -22.90 4.21
CA ASN A 268 -23.42 -23.75 5.32
C ASN A 268 -22.17 -24.38 5.93
N PHE A 269 -21.72 -23.87 7.06
CA PHE A 269 -20.66 -24.53 7.82
C PHE A 269 -21.29 -25.58 8.75
N ALA A 270 -20.93 -26.84 8.54
CA ALA A 270 -21.22 -27.89 9.51
C ALA A 270 -20.23 -27.74 10.68
N THR A 271 -20.73 -27.38 11.84
CA THR A 271 -19.94 -27.40 13.08
C THR A 271 -20.28 -28.67 13.87
N PRO A 272 -19.43 -29.12 14.81
CA PRO A 272 -19.74 -30.27 15.67
C PRO A 272 -21.01 -30.12 16.52
N GLN A 273 -21.60 -28.92 16.59
CA GLN A 273 -22.73 -28.55 17.45
C GLN A 273 -23.96 -28.04 16.67
N GLY A 274 -23.93 -28.06 15.32
CA GLY A 274 -25.07 -27.61 14.50
C GLY A 274 -24.66 -27.08 13.11
N THR A 275 -25.66 -26.74 12.30
CA THR A 275 -25.48 -26.09 10.98
C THR A 275 -25.55 -24.58 11.14
N LEU A 276 -24.48 -23.89 10.77
CA LEU A 276 -24.47 -22.44 10.69
C LEU A 276 -25.13 -22.00 9.37
N VAL A 277 -26.21 -21.22 9.46
CA VAL A 277 -26.91 -20.65 8.30
C VAL A 277 -26.75 -19.13 8.34
N THR A 278 -26.14 -18.55 7.30
CA THR A 278 -25.92 -17.10 7.20
C THR A 278 -27.01 -16.42 6.38
N LEU A 279 -27.64 -15.41 6.97
CA LEU A 279 -28.55 -14.46 6.33
C LEU A 279 -27.85 -13.12 6.11
N SER A 280 -27.89 -12.61 4.88
CA SER A 280 -27.47 -11.24 4.58
C SER A 280 -28.70 -10.34 4.60
N LEU A 281 -28.81 -9.47 5.62
CA LEU A 281 -29.87 -8.46 5.66
C LEU A 281 -29.41 -7.22 4.91
N ARG A 282 -30.26 -6.76 3.99
CA ARG A 282 -30.00 -5.60 3.13
C ARG A 282 -30.06 -4.32 3.94
N ALA A 283 -29.19 -3.39 3.58
CA ALA A 283 -28.93 -2.17 4.30
C ALA A 283 -30.04 -1.12 4.28
N ASP A 284 -30.06 -0.34 5.36
CA ASP A 284 -30.59 1.02 5.39
C ASP A 284 -29.46 1.98 4.99
N ILE A 285 -29.78 2.91 4.09
CA ILE A 285 -28.90 4.01 3.68
C ILE A 285 -29.29 5.20 4.55
N ASP A 286 -28.74 5.29 5.75
CA ASP A 286 -28.95 6.42 6.65
C ASP A 286 -27.61 7.08 6.97
N GLY A 287 -27.17 7.93 6.04
CA GLY A 287 -25.94 8.70 6.18
C GLY A 287 -25.42 9.12 4.82
N GLY A 288 -25.66 10.39 4.44
CA GLY A 288 -24.98 10.96 3.27
C GLY A 288 -23.46 10.82 3.44
N SER A 289 -22.76 10.53 2.34
CA SER A 289 -21.30 10.46 2.34
C SER A 289 -20.71 11.72 3.00
N THR A 290 -19.77 11.51 3.92
CA THR A 290 -19.06 12.63 4.56
C THR A 290 -17.95 13.19 3.67
N ARG A 291 -17.57 12.47 2.60
CA ARG A 291 -16.53 12.88 1.64
C ARG A 291 -16.82 12.40 0.21
N SER A 292 -16.66 13.28 -0.77
CA SER A 292 -16.76 12.89 -2.18
C SER A 292 -15.50 12.21 -2.74
N SER A 293 -14.45 12.02 -1.93
CA SER A 293 -13.16 11.48 -2.38
C SER A 293 -12.53 10.53 -1.36
N LEU A 294 -11.83 9.51 -1.87
CA LEU A 294 -10.92 8.63 -1.12
C LEU A 294 -9.53 9.26 -0.92
N LEU A 295 -9.16 10.23 -1.75
CA LEU A 295 -7.87 10.92 -1.65
C LEU A 295 -8.06 12.31 -1.01
N PHE A 296 -7.12 12.67 -0.17
CA PHE A 296 -6.89 14.05 0.21
C PHE A 296 -6.06 14.80 -0.84
N ASP A 297 -6.10 16.12 -0.75
CA ASP A 297 -5.50 17.02 -1.74
C ASP A 297 -3.97 16.86 -1.86
N GLY A 298 -3.28 16.69 -0.74
CA GLY A 298 -1.85 16.38 -0.67
C GLY A 298 -1.50 15.02 -1.24
N GLU A 299 -2.29 13.98 -0.96
CA GLU A 299 -2.13 12.65 -1.55
C GLU A 299 -2.30 12.70 -3.08
N PHE A 300 -3.35 13.38 -3.56
CA PHE A 300 -3.61 13.56 -4.98
C PHE A 300 -2.45 14.29 -5.68
N ARG A 301 -1.93 15.37 -5.07
CA ARG A 301 -0.78 16.12 -5.60
C ARG A 301 0.49 15.30 -5.60
N ALA A 302 0.73 14.44 -4.61
CA ALA A 302 1.90 13.58 -4.58
C ALA A 302 1.93 12.59 -5.77
N ILE A 303 0.75 12.09 -6.18
CA ILE A 303 0.61 11.21 -7.35
C ILE A 303 0.70 12.00 -8.67
N THR A 304 0.07 13.17 -8.75
CA THR A 304 -0.06 13.91 -10.03
C THR A 304 1.09 14.88 -10.29
N GLN A 305 1.91 15.19 -9.28
CA GLN A 305 3.10 16.03 -9.35
C GLN A 305 4.27 15.39 -8.56
N PRO A 306 4.69 14.16 -8.94
CA PRO A 306 5.69 13.42 -8.19
C PRO A 306 7.04 14.15 -8.23
N GLY A 307 7.73 14.22 -7.08
CA GLY A 307 9.01 14.92 -6.96
C GLY A 307 8.90 16.45 -6.88
N CYS A 308 7.70 17.04 -7.02
CA CYS A 308 7.49 18.48 -6.97
C CYS A 308 7.32 18.96 -5.52
N THR A 309 8.38 18.83 -4.72
CA THR A 309 8.34 19.09 -3.28
C THR A 309 7.90 20.50 -2.93
N GLN A 310 8.16 21.51 -3.76
CA GLN A 310 7.70 22.87 -3.50
C GLN A 310 6.16 23.01 -3.58
N ALA A 311 5.51 22.28 -4.49
CA ALA A 311 4.06 22.35 -4.70
C ALA A 311 3.26 21.56 -3.65
N ASN A 312 3.92 20.68 -2.90
CA ASN A 312 3.29 19.82 -1.89
C ASN A 312 4.21 19.65 -0.67
N SER A 313 4.83 20.76 -0.24
CA SER A 313 5.98 20.77 0.67
C SER A 313 5.66 20.20 2.04
N LEU A 314 4.51 20.57 2.59
CA LEU A 314 4.07 20.05 3.88
C LEU A 314 3.84 18.54 3.82
N PHE A 315 3.16 18.05 2.78
CA PHE A 315 2.93 16.63 2.59
C PHE A 315 4.26 15.86 2.55
N TYR A 316 5.16 16.22 1.64
CA TYR A 316 6.44 15.52 1.51
C TYR A 316 7.31 15.62 2.77
N SER A 317 7.32 16.78 3.45
CA SER A 317 8.02 16.95 4.72
C SER A 317 7.50 15.97 5.76
N CYS A 318 6.18 15.86 5.92
CA CYS A 318 5.57 14.97 6.91
C CYS A 318 5.64 13.49 6.52
N SER A 319 5.47 13.16 5.23
CA SER A 319 5.64 11.81 4.68
C SER A 319 7.06 11.26 4.86
N HIS A 320 8.07 12.13 4.86
CA HIS A 320 9.46 11.73 5.09
C HIS A 320 9.69 11.01 6.43
N TYR A 321 8.81 11.26 7.41
CA TYR A 321 8.87 10.65 8.74
C TYR A 321 8.22 9.26 8.81
N ALA A 322 7.48 8.83 7.78
CA ALA A 322 6.76 7.56 7.78
C ALA A 322 7.66 6.32 7.94
N TYR A 323 8.93 6.40 7.50
CA TYR A 323 9.84 5.24 7.48
C TYR A 323 11.25 5.52 8.04
N SER A 324 11.46 6.64 8.73
CA SER A 324 12.82 7.13 9.03
C SER A 324 13.24 7.13 10.50
N GLN A 325 12.31 6.95 11.44
CA GLN A 325 12.51 7.39 12.83
C GLN A 325 12.77 6.28 13.85
N THR A 326 12.56 4.99 13.51
CA THR A 326 12.79 3.85 14.43
C THR A 326 14.15 3.92 15.12
N ARG A 327 15.21 4.19 14.35
CA ARG A 327 16.58 4.17 14.88
C ARG A 327 16.91 5.34 15.81
N ALA A 328 16.36 6.53 15.54
CA ALA A 328 16.64 7.73 16.33
C ALA A 328 15.95 7.70 17.70
N ILE A 329 14.71 7.19 17.76
CA ILE A 329 13.93 7.00 18.99
C ILE A 329 14.72 6.15 19.99
N PHE A 330 15.22 5.00 19.54
CA PHE A 330 15.98 4.09 20.40
C PHE A 330 17.25 4.69 20.96
N GLN A 331 17.99 5.42 20.13
CA GLN A 331 19.30 5.94 20.52
C GLN A 331 19.20 7.19 21.39
N MET A 332 18.12 7.96 21.27
CA MET A 332 18.00 9.28 21.88
C MET A 332 16.92 9.36 22.96
N ASN A 333 16.13 8.30 23.19
CA ASN A 333 15.02 8.26 24.15
C ASN A 333 14.02 9.43 23.96
N LEU A 334 13.73 9.77 22.71
CA LEU A 334 12.80 10.83 22.33
C LEU A 334 11.42 10.25 22.02
N SER A 335 10.37 10.96 22.41
CA SER A 335 9.01 10.62 22.01
C SER A 335 8.73 11.04 20.56
N CYS A 336 7.73 10.45 19.93
CA CYS A 336 7.33 10.85 18.57
C CYS A 336 6.83 12.28 18.47
N GLU A 337 6.21 12.79 19.52
CA GLU A 337 5.85 14.19 19.58
C GLU A 337 7.08 15.09 19.56
N GLN A 338 8.22 14.66 20.10
CA GLN A 338 9.45 15.45 20.08
C GLN A 338 10.15 15.41 18.71
N LEU A 339 9.98 14.34 17.94
CA LEU A 339 10.64 14.15 16.65
C LEU A 339 9.87 14.72 15.46
N LEU A 340 8.54 14.72 15.53
CA LEU A 340 7.70 15.26 14.46
C LEU A 340 7.66 16.79 14.50
N PRO A 341 7.88 17.47 13.34
CA PRO A 341 7.57 18.89 13.21
C PRO A 341 6.13 19.17 13.66
N VAL A 342 5.90 20.33 14.29
CA VAL A 342 4.59 20.68 14.88
C VAL A 342 3.48 20.63 13.82
N GLU A 343 3.80 21.06 12.61
CA GLU A 343 2.92 21.05 11.45
C GLU A 343 2.52 19.65 10.96
N CYS A 344 3.29 18.60 11.30
CA CYS A 344 3.00 17.20 10.97
C CYS A 344 2.19 16.47 12.04
N ARG A 345 1.93 17.11 13.18
CA ARG A 345 1.17 16.53 14.29
C ARG A 345 -0.34 16.67 14.12
N ASP A 346 -0.78 17.64 13.31
CA ASP A 346 -2.18 17.79 12.96
C ASP A 346 -2.50 16.90 11.76
N PRO A 347 -3.28 15.81 11.95
CA PRO A 347 -3.55 14.87 10.89
C PRO A 347 -4.26 15.47 9.67
N GLN A 348 -5.07 16.51 9.86
CA GLN A 348 -5.81 17.13 8.76
C GLN A 348 -4.92 18.04 7.93
N ARG A 349 -3.96 18.71 8.57
CA ARG A 349 -3.23 19.82 7.95
C ARG A 349 -2.26 19.38 6.86
N TRP A 350 -1.55 18.27 7.07
CA TRP A 350 -0.44 17.89 6.18
C TRP A 350 -0.88 17.12 4.94
N VAL A 351 -2.08 16.55 4.95
CA VAL A 351 -2.68 15.86 3.80
C VAL A 351 -3.60 16.76 2.96
N GLN A 352 -3.97 17.95 3.44
CA GLN A 352 -4.75 18.94 2.68
C GLN A 352 -3.93 19.64 1.59
#